data_AF-A0A6I5H310-F1
#
_entry.id   AF-A0A6I5H310-F1
#
_cell.length_a   1.000
_cell.length_b   1.000
_cell.length_c   1.000
_cell.angle_alpha   90.00
_cell.angle_beta   90.00
_cell.angle_gamma   90.00
#
_symmetry.space_group_name_H-M   'P 1'
#
loop_
_entity.id
_entity.type
_entity.pdbx_description
1 polymer ?
#
loop_
_entity_poly.entity_id
_entity_poly.type
_entity_poly.pdbx_seq_one_letter_code
_entity_poly.pdbx_strand_id
1 'polypeptide(L)' 'LEDRDRQIIHMRFVEELTQAQIGERLGVSQMHVSRLLSRTLARLREGMLTTD' A
#
# COMPACT_ATOMS: atom_id res chain seq x y z
N LEU A 1 0.74 11.10 -1.05
CA LEU A 1 1.17 9.72 -1.37
C LEU A 1 2.10 9.78 -2.55
N GLU A 2 3.20 9.02 -2.51
CA GLU A 2 4.08 8.83 -3.67
C GLU A 2 3.41 7.92 -4.70
N ASP A 3 3.87 7.96 -5.96
CA ASP A 3 3.27 7.17 -7.05
C ASP A 3 3.33 5.67 -6.80
N ARG A 4 4.41 5.20 -6.16
CA ARG A 4 4.58 3.79 -5.78
C ARG A 4 3.56 3.35 -4.71
N ASP A 5 3.28 4.21 -3.73
CA ASP A 5 2.28 3.93 -2.69
C ASP A 5 0.88 3.81 -3.30
N ARG A 6 0.54 4.71 -4.23
CA ARG A 6 -0.73 4.68 -4.97
C ARG A 6 -0.86 3.40 -5.81
N GLN A 7 0.20 2.99 -6.48
CA GLN A 7 0.22 1.74 -7.26
C GLN A 7 -0.02 0.51 -6.38
N ILE A 8 0.63 0.45 -5.20
CA ILE A 8 0.45 -0.66 -4.26
C ILE A 8 -0.97 -0.69 -3.68
N ILE A 9 -1.55 0.47 -3.36
CA ILE A 9 -2.96 0.59 -2.94
C ILE A 9 -3.89 0.09 -4.05
N HIS A 10 -3.67 0.52 -5.30
CA HIS A 10 -4.49 0.11 -6.43
C HIS A 10 -4.44 -1.41 -6.63
N MET A 11 -3.24 -2.00 -6.66
CA MET A 11 -3.10 -3.45 -6.80
C MET A 11 -3.77 -4.21 -5.65
N ARG A 12 -3.71 -3.71 -4.40
CA ARG A 12 -4.29 -4.41 -3.25
C ARG A 12 -5.81 -4.29 -3.15
N PHE A 13 -6.36 -3.12 -3.44
CA PHE A 13 -7.76 -2.79 -3.12
C PHE A 13 -8.65 -2.62 -4.37
N VAL A 14 -8.07 -2.49 -5.56
CA VAL A 14 -8.81 -2.46 -6.83
C VAL A 14 -8.61 -3.76 -7.60
N GLU A 15 -7.36 -4.20 -7.77
CA GLU A 15 -7.05 -5.48 -8.44
C GLU A 15 -7.11 -6.69 -7.50
N GLU A 16 -7.35 -6.48 -6.20
CA GLU A 16 -7.44 -7.51 -5.15
C GLU A 16 -6.22 -8.44 -4.98
N LEU A 17 -5.07 -8.09 -5.57
CA LEU A 17 -3.85 -8.90 -5.52
C LEU A 17 -3.32 -9.03 -4.10
N THR A 18 -3.02 -10.25 -3.68
CA THR A 18 -2.38 -10.51 -2.37
C THR A 18 -1.04 -9.78 -2.27
N GLN A 19 -0.59 -9.51 -1.04
CA GLN A 19 0.72 -8.86 -0.83
C GLN A 19 1.89 -9.68 -1.41
N ALA A 20 1.75 -11.01 -1.49
CA ALA A 20 2.71 -11.89 -2.14
C ALA A 20 2.75 -11.68 -3.65
N GLN A 21 1.59 -11.69 -4.32
CA GLN A 21 1.49 -11.41 -5.76
C GLN A 21 1.99 -10.00 -6.12
N ILE A 22 1.73 -9.01 -5.26
CA ILE A 22 2.28 -7.66 -5.41
C ILE A 22 3.80 -7.69 -5.28
N GLY A 23 4.34 -8.43 -4.32
CA GLY A 23 5.77 -8.58 -4.11
C GLY A 23 6.47 -9.17 -5.34
N GLU A 24 5.91 -10.26 -5.86
CA GLU A 24 6.38 -10.91 -7.10
C GLU A 24 6.40 -9.93 -8.28
N ARG A 25 5.30 -9.18 -8.48
CA ARG A 25 5.18 -8.20 -9.59
C ARG A 25 6.17 -7.03 -9.46
N LEU A 26 6.51 -6.63 -8.23
CA LEU A 26 7.40 -5.51 -7.96
C LEU A 26 8.85 -5.93 -7.70
N GLY A 27 9.17 -7.23 -7.74
CA GLY A 27 10.51 -7.75 -7.44
C GLY A 27 10.95 -7.53 -5.99
N VAL A 28 10.01 -7.51 -5.03
CA VAL A 28 10.29 -7.33 -3.60
C VAL A 28 9.59 -8.39 -2.77
N SER A 29 10.03 -8.59 -1.52
CA SER A 29 9.36 -9.55 -0.64
C SER A 29 7.95 -9.08 -0.25
N GLN A 30 7.05 -10.04 0.01
CA GLN A 30 5.73 -9.76 0.57
C GLN A 30 5.81 -8.91 1.85
N MET A 31 6.82 -9.16 2.70
CA MET A 31 7.08 -8.36 3.90
C MET A 31 7.43 -6.90 3.60
N HIS A 32 8.15 -6.63 2.50
CA HIS A 32 8.38 -5.26 2.05
C HIS A 32 7.05 -4.59 1.69
N VAL A 33 6.20 -5.27 0.90
CA VAL A 33 4.86 -4.76 0.53
C VAL A 33 4.00 -4.49 1.76
N SER A 34 4.00 -5.41 2.72
CA SER A 34 3.28 -5.26 3.99
C SER A 34 3.67 -3.97 4.71
N ARG A 35 4.98 -3.71 4.87
CA ARG A 35 5.47 -2.48 5.52
C ARG A 35 5.05 -1.22 4.77
N LEU A 36 5.08 -1.23 3.44
CA LEU A 36 4.65 -0.09 2.62
C LEU A 36 3.14 0.17 2.77
N LEU A 37 2.32 -0.88 2.74
CA LEU A 37 0.88 -0.77 2.95
C LEU A 37 0.55 -0.24 4.35
N SER A 38 1.17 -0.77 5.41
CA SER A 38 0.95 -0.30 6.77
C SER A 38 1.28 1.19 6.93
N ARG A 39 2.43 1.63 6.40
CA ARG A 39 2.83 3.05 6.43
C ARG A 39 1.86 3.94 5.64
N THR A 40 1.47 3.50 4.45
CA THR A 40 0.56 4.25 3.57
C THR A 40 -0.83 4.40 4.21
N LEU A 41 -1.38 3.31 4.75
CA LEU A 41 -2.68 3.32 5.41
C LEU A 41 -2.67 4.14 6.69
N ALA A 42 -1.57 4.11 7.46
CA ALA A 42 -1.42 4.96 8.65
C ALA A 42 -1.48 6.45 8.28
N ARG A 43 -0.76 6.88 7.24
CA ARG A 43 -0.79 8.28 6.74
C ARG A 43 -2.16 8.70 6.24
N LEU A 44 -2.85 7.80 5.50
CA LEU A 44 -4.21 8.06 5.04
C LEU A 44 -5.17 8.22 6.21
N ARG A 45 -5.08 7.33 7.21
CA ARG A 45 -5.90 7.39 8.42
C ARG A 45 -5.66 8.69 9.19
N GLU A 46 -4.41 9.09 9.36
CA GLU A 46 -4.06 10.36 10.02
C GLU A 46 -4.72 11.55 9.31
N GLY A 47 -4.58 11.64 7.99
CA GLY A 47 -5.19 12.72 7.19
C GLY A 47 -6.72 12.73 7.21
N MET A 48 -7.38 11.59 7.44
CA MET A 48 -8.83 11.50 7.60
C MET A 48 -9.32 11.87 9.01
N LEU A 49 -8.42 11.83 10.01
CA LEU A 49 -8.74 12.13 11.41
C LEU A 49 -8.36 13.56 11.81
N THR A 50 -7.48 14.21 11.05
CA THR A 50 -7.30 15.65 11.08
C THR A 50 -8.50 16.32 10.42
N THR A 51 -9.56 16.50 11.21
CA THR A 51 -10.66 17.41 10.92
C THR A 51 -10.28 18.77 11.51
N ASP A 52 -10.03 19.77 10.67
CA ASP A 52 -10.18 21.17 11.07
C ASP A 52 -11.67 21.54 11.11
#